data_AF-A0A2E8YUQ3-F1
#
_entry.id   AF-A0A2E8YUQ3-F1
#
_cell.length_a   1.000
_cell.length_b   1.000
_cell.length_c   1.000
_cell.angle_alpha   90.00
_cell.angle_beta   90.00
_cell.angle_gamma   90.00
#
_symmetry.space_group_name_H-M   'P 1'
#
loop_
_entity.id
_entity.type
_entity.pdbx_description
1 polymer ?
#
loop_
_entity_poly.entity_id
_entity_poly.type
_entity_poly.pdbx_seq_one_letter_code
_entity_poly.pdbx_strand_id
1 'polypeptide(L)'
;MRGSRVWVADIGDNNAVRSSVQVPRVPVARGDLDARGDVTTYTLVYADGARDAESLLVHPVTGRLVVMSKGLLGGYVYTAPERLDAGAENELEPVGTTIGIATDAAFLPDGRHLVVRDYSRAVVYTWPGLEQVARVDLPEQDQGEGIAVDGYRGVLVSSEGAGSPVWEVPWPADVRREVRPERGATTDPTASPEPAGSLLDDDPEAIGWDPLTSPWVWLVLGGTAAVVALSVATGRRRR
;
A
#
# COMPACT_ATOMS: atom_id res chain seq x y z
N MET A 1 5.10 31.12 6.36
CA MET A 1 5.43 29.68 6.44
C MET A 1 4.41 28.95 5.58
N ARG A 2 4.83 28.16 4.58
CA ARG A 2 3.87 27.32 3.83
C ARG A 2 3.48 26.16 4.77
N GLY A 3 2.19 26.02 5.08
CA GLY A 3 1.69 24.99 6.00
C GLY A 3 1.97 23.57 5.48
N SER A 4 1.92 22.59 6.37
CA SER A 4 2.00 21.17 6.03
C SER A 4 0.89 20.79 5.05
N ARG A 5 1.15 19.80 4.17
CA ARG A 5 0.17 19.30 3.21
C ARG A 5 0.14 17.78 3.24
N VAL A 6 -1.01 17.20 2.91
CA VAL A 6 -1.20 15.76 2.71
C VAL A 6 -1.65 15.49 1.27
N TRP A 7 -1.34 14.31 0.77
CA TRP A 7 -1.96 13.79 -0.44
C TRP A 7 -3.23 13.04 -0.05
N VAL A 8 -4.29 13.25 -0.83
CA VAL A 8 -5.53 12.49 -0.72
C VAL A 8 -5.71 11.77 -2.05
N ALA A 9 -6.11 10.50 -2.00
CA ALA A 9 -6.20 9.65 -3.18
C ALA A 9 -7.67 9.36 -3.50
N ASP A 10 -8.16 9.87 -4.63
CA ASP A 10 -9.41 9.43 -5.26
C ASP A 10 -9.03 8.52 -6.43
N ILE A 11 -8.66 7.28 -6.09
CA ILE A 11 -8.03 6.31 -6.99
C ILE A 11 -8.77 4.96 -7.09
N GLY A 12 -9.82 4.76 -6.29
CA GLY A 12 -10.66 3.58 -6.33
C GLY A 12 -11.57 3.56 -7.57
N ASP A 13 -11.72 2.37 -8.15
CA ASP A 13 -12.50 2.11 -9.35
C ASP A 13 -12.78 0.61 -9.53
N ASN A 14 -13.60 0.02 -8.66
CA ASN A 14 -13.86 -1.44 -8.66
C ASN A 14 -14.33 -2.00 -10.01
N ASN A 15 -14.94 -1.19 -10.88
CA ASN A 15 -15.42 -1.60 -12.19
C ASN A 15 -14.43 -1.28 -13.34
N ALA A 16 -13.28 -0.67 -13.03
CA ALA A 16 -12.27 -0.25 -14.01
C ALA A 16 -12.87 0.57 -15.17
N VAL A 17 -13.74 1.54 -14.85
CA VAL A 17 -14.44 2.37 -15.85
C VAL A 17 -13.93 3.81 -15.93
N ARG A 18 -13.12 4.25 -14.97
CA ARG A 18 -12.55 5.60 -14.93
C ARG A 18 -11.31 5.64 -15.80
N SER A 19 -11.32 6.50 -16.81
CA SER A 19 -10.14 6.74 -17.66
C SER A 19 -9.00 7.47 -16.94
N SER A 20 -9.29 8.10 -15.79
CA SER A 20 -8.31 8.78 -14.95
C SER A 20 -8.75 8.81 -13.48
N VAL A 21 -7.77 9.03 -12.61
CA VAL A 21 -7.94 9.18 -11.16
C VAL A 21 -7.32 10.50 -10.68
N GLN A 22 -7.64 10.92 -9.47
CA GLN A 22 -7.22 12.23 -8.97
C GLN A 22 -6.48 12.15 -7.64
N VAL A 23 -5.41 12.94 -7.51
CA VAL A 23 -4.65 13.07 -6.26
C VAL A 23 -4.53 14.54 -5.82
N PRO A 24 -5.49 15.05 -5.04
CA PRO A 24 -5.37 16.39 -4.46
C PRO A 24 -4.27 16.50 -3.39
N ARG A 25 -3.58 17.64 -3.39
CA ARG A 25 -2.57 18.03 -2.39
C ARG A 25 -3.14 19.10 -1.46
N VAL A 26 -3.63 18.66 -0.31
CA VAL A 26 -4.47 19.45 0.59
C VAL A 26 -3.64 20.04 1.74
N PRO A 27 -3.74 21.35 2.04
CA PRO A 27 -3.15 21.92 3.25
C PRO A 27 -3.82 21.39 4.51
N VAL A 28 -3.02 21.14 5.54
CA VAL A 28 -3.50 20.69 6.85
C VAL A 28 -3.04 21.64 7.95
N ALA A 29 -3.91 21.84 8.92
CA ALA A 29 -3.68 22.63 10.12
C ALA A 29 -4.40 21.97 11.31
N ARG A 30 -4.10 22.43 12.53
CA ARG A 30 -4.89 22.05 13.70
C ARG A 30 -6.21 22.81 13.68
N GLY A 31 -7.31 22.11 13.95
CA GLY A 31 -8.66 22.67 13.91
C GLY A 31 -9.26 22.70 12.50
N ASP A 32 -10.42 23.33 12.37
CA ASP A 32 -11.13 23.41 11.09
C ASP A 32 -10.42 24.38 10.14
N LEU A 33 -10.24 23.94 8.89
CA LEU A 33 -9.64 24.72 7.82
C LEU A 33 -10.49 24.59 6.55
N ASP A 34 -10.99 25.72 6.02
CA ASP A 34 -11.53 25.73 4.66
C ASP A 34 -10.38 25.82 3.66
N ALA A 35 -10.08 24.69 3.03
CA ALA A 35 -8.97 24.55 2.10
C ALA A 35 -9.38 24.71 0.63
N ARG A 36 -10.66 24.94 0.30
CA ARG A 36 -11.18 24.81 -1.09
C ARG A 36 -10.42 25.63 -2.14
N GLY A 37 -9.89 26.80 -1.76
CA GLY A 37 -9.11 27.66 -2.67
C GLY A 37 -7.63 27.33 -2.80
N ASP A 38 -7.09 26.46 -1.94
CA ASP A 38 -5.64 26.21 -1.79
C ASP A 38 -5.23 24.77 -2.14
N VAL A 39 -6.15 23.98 -2.69
CA VAL A 39 -5.91 22.61 -3.16
C VAL A 39 -5.44 22.62 -4.61
N THR A 40 -4.31 21.96 -4.87
CA THR A 40 -3.90 21.61 -6.23
C THR A 40 -4.24 20.14 -6.45
N THR A 41 -4.96 19.84 -7.52
CA THR A 41 -5.32 18.47 -7.90
C THR A 41 -4.56 18.06 -9.14
N TYR A 42 -4.07 16.82 -9.15
CA TYR A 42 -3.35 16.24 -10.26
C TYR A 42 -4.14 15.06 -10.82
N THR A 43 -4.25 15.00 -12.13
CA THR A 43 -4.89 13.90 -12.85
C THR A 43 -3.84 12.84 -13.16
N LEU A 44 -4.09 11.59 -12.77
CA LEU A 44 -3.25 10.45 -13.09
C LEU A 44 -3.97 9.52 -14.06
N VAL A 45 -3.22 8.95 -15.01
CA VAL A 45 -3.73 8.00 -16.00
C VAL A 45 -2.83 6.76 -16.01
N TYR A 46 -3.40 5.57 -15.92
CA TYR A 46 -2.65 4.32 -16.04
C TYR A 46 -2.27 4.06 -17.50
N ALA A 47 -0.97 3.86 -17.78
CA ALA A 47 -0.47 3.61 -19.13
C ALA A 47 -1.10 2.38 -19.82
N ASP A 48 -1.56 1.42 -19.02
CA ASP A 48 -2.11 0.13 -19.42
C ASP A 48 -3.61 0.00 -19.12
N GLY A 49 -4.32 1.12 -18.92
CA GLY A 49 -5.78 1.18 -18.78
C GLY A 49 -6.30 1.22 -17.33
N ALA A 50 -7.61 1.47 -17.20
CA ALA A 50 -8.30 1.71 -15.93
C ALA A 50 -8.15 0.59 -14.91
N ARG A 51 -7.97 0.95 -13.63
CA ARG A 51 -7.65 0.03 -12.52
C ARG A 51 -8.23 0.52 -11.20
N ASP A 52 -8.64 -0.44 -10.38
CA ASP A 52 -8.99 -0.23 -8.98
C ASP A 52 -7.73 -0.18 -8.12
N ALA A 53 -7.53 0.90 -7.38
CA ALA A 53 -6.39 1.08 -6.48
C ALA A 53 -6.83 1.59 -5.12
N GLU A 54 -6.11 1.17 -4.09
CA GLU A 54 -6.40 1.55 -2.70
C GLU A 54 -5.20 2.17 -1.98
N SER A 55 -3.98 1.99 -2.51
CA SER A 55 -2.77 2.50 -1.86
C SER A 55 -2.11 3.62 -2.69
N LEU A 56 -1.86 4.76 -2.03
CA LEU A 56 -1.04 5.86 -2.53
C LEU A 56 0.14 6.08 -1.59
N LEU A 57 1.36 5.97 -2.11
CA LEU A 57 2.58 6.21 -1.36
C LEU A 57 3.34 7.41 -1.92
N VAL A 58 4.15 8.02 -1.06
CA VAL A 58 5.15 9.01 -1.45
C VAL A 58 6.52 8.45 -1.12
N HIS A 59 7.39 8.34 -2.12
CA HIS A 59 8.76 7.94 -1.88
C HIS A 59 9.45 8.99 -0.97
N PRO A 60 10.00 8.61 0.19
CA PRO A 60 10.39 9.56 1.23
C PRO A 60 11.57 10.46 0.85
N VAL A 61 12.45 9.97 -0.04
CA VAL A 61 13.63 10.73 -0.52
C VAL A 61 13.31 11.60 -1.74
N THR A 62 12.63 11.06 -2.75
CA THR A 62 12.41 11.73 -4.05
C THR A 62 11.10 12.50 -4.12
N GLY A 63 10.12 12.18 -3.26
CA GLY A 63 8.76 12.74 -3.32
C GLY A 63 7.90 12.16 -4.45
N ARG A 64 8.40 11.19 -5.22
CA ARG A 64 7.67 10.55 -6.33
C ARG A 64 6.47 9.76 -5.79
N LEU A 65 5.30 9.92 -6.43
CA LEU A 65 4.11 9.17 -6.07
C LEU A 65 4.17 7.74 -6.63
N VAL A 66 3.70 6.80 -5.83
CA VAL A 66 3.54 5.38 -6.18
C VAL A 66 2.09 4.98 -5.90
N VAL A 67 1.46 4.28 -6.84
CA VAL A 67 0.06 3.81 -6.72
C VAL A 67 0.06 2.29 -6.80
N MET A 68 -0.71 1.63 -5.94
CA MET A 68 -0.86 0.16 -5.96
C MET A 68 -2.32 -0.26 -6.13
N SER A 69 -2.55 -1.17 -7.07
CA SER A 69 -3.89 -1.68 -7.41
C SER A 69 -4.37 -2.74 -6.41
N LYS A 70 -5.69 -2.81 -6.18
CA LYS A 70 -6.34 -3.87 -5.40
C LYS A 70 -6.77 -5.04 -6.30
N GLY A 71 -5.80 -5.75 -6.88
CA GLY A 71 -6.07 -6.89 -7.77
C GLY A 71 -6.11 -8.24 -7.03
N LEU A 72 -7.14 -9.07 -7.30
CA LEU A 72 -7.24 -10.44 -6.75
C LEU A 72 -6.04 -11.33 -7.11
N LEU A 73 -5.49 -11.14 -8.33
CA LEU A 73 -4.35 -11.92 -8.84
C LEU A 73 -2.98 -11.26 -8.60
N GLY A 74 -2.94 -10.14 -7.87
CA GLY A 74 -1.72 -9.39 -7.60
C GLY A 74 -1.96 -7.88 -7.55
N GLY A 75 -1.21 -7.18 -6.70
CA GLY A 75 -1.20 -5.72 -6.65
C GLY A 75 -0.18 -5.15 -7.62
N TYR A 76 -0.63 -4.63 -8.77
CA TYR A 76 0.23 -3.90 -9.71
C TYR A 76 0.69 -2.59 -9.08
N VAL A 77 1.98 -2.29 -9.24
CA VAL A 77 2.62 -1.10 -8.70
C VAL A 77 2.96 -0.16 -9.84
N TYR A 78 2.60 1.11 -9.69
CA TYR A 78 2.82 2.16 -10.66
C TYR A 78 3.60 3.31 -10.06
N THR A 79 4.37 4.01 -10.89
CA THR A 79 5.02 5.27 -10.51
C THR A 79 4.49 6.42 -11.35
N ALA A 80 4.20 7.54 -10.71
CA ALA A 80 3.90 8.80 -11.42
C ALA A 80 5.18 9.41 -11.98
N PRO A 81 5.10 10.43 -12.86
CA PRO A 81 6.30 11.17 -13.28
C PRO A 81 7.02 11.78 -12.07
N GLU A 82 8.33 12.00 -12.17
CA GLU A 82 9.12 12.62 -11.10
C GLU A 82 8.62 14.02 -10.72
N ARG A 83 8.01 14.72 -11.68
CA ARG A 83 7.38 16.03 -11.49
C ARG A 83 5.97 15.98 -12.05
N LEU A 84 4.98 16.17 -11.17
CA LEU A 84 3.59 16.24 -11.57
C LEU A 84 3.25 17.60 -12.20
N ASP A 85 2.47 17.57 -13.26
CA ASP A 85 1.86 18.74 -13.89
C ASP A 85 0.38 18.81 -13.53
N ALA A 86 -0.06 19.94 -12.98
CA ALA A 86 -1.46 20.16 -12.62
C ALA A 86 -2.33 20.54 -13.83
N GLY A 87 -1.72 20.91 -14.96
CA GLY A 87 -2.40 21.28 -16.20
C GLY A 87 -2.50 20.15 -17.23
N ALA A 88 -1.95 18.98 -16.93
CA ALA A 88 -1.90 17.84 -17.85
C ALA A 88 -2.20 16.52 -17.13
N GLU A 89 -2.46 15.48 -17.93
CA GLU A 89 -2.51 14.11 -17.44
C GLU A 89 -1.09 13.62 -17.09
N ASN A 90 -0.96 12.96 -15.95
CA ASN A 90 0.30 12.39 -15.48
C ASN A 90 0.23 10.88 -15.64
N GLU A 91 0.93 10.36 -16.64
CA GLU A 91 0.92 8.93 -16.94
C GLU A 91 1.65 8.13 -15.85
N LEU A 92 1.02 7.06 -15.39
CA LEU A 92 1.51 6.11 -14.41
C LEU A 92 2.16 4.92 -15.13
N GLU A 93 3.45 4.74 -14.89
CA GLU A 93 4.24 3.67 -15.49
C GLU A 93 4.26 2.42 -14.58
N PRO A 94 4.00 1.22 -15.11
CA PRO A 94 4.08 -0.01 -14.33
C PRO A 94 5.52 -0.32 -13.90
N VAL A 95 5.69 -0.72 -12.65
CA VAL A 95 6.98 -1.11 -12.05
C VAL A 95 7.06 -2.63 -11.87
N GLY A 96 5.95 -3.25 -11.47
CA GLY A 96 5.88 -4.68 -11.19
C GLY A 96 4.65 -5.04 -10.37
N THR A 97 4.72 -6.13 -9.63
CA THR A 97 3.61 -6.66 -8.83
C THR A 97 4.03 -6.96 -7.39
N THR A 98 3.04 -6.94 -6.49
CA THR A 98 3.16 -7.29 -5.07
C THR A 98 2.06 -8.30 -4.72
N ILE A 99 1.87 -8.60 -3.42
CA ILE A 99 0.73 -9.39 -2.96
C ILE A 99 -0.59 -8.90 -3.57
N GLY A 100 -1.50 -9.83 -3.84
CA GLY A 100 -2.86 -9.49 -4.24
C GLY A 100 -3.61 -8.77 -3.12
N ILE A 101 -4.64 -8.03 -3.50
CA ILE A 101 -5.54 -7.33 -2.56
C ILE A 101 -4.75 -6.41 -1.63
N ALA A 102 -3.84 -5.60 -2.18
CA ALA A 102 -3.15 -4.57 -1.44
C ALA A 102 -4.16 -3.52 -0.97
N THR A 103 -4.40 -3.45 0.35
CA THR A 103 -5.33 -2.47 0.95
C THR A 103 -4.61 -1.17 1.29
N ASP A 104 -3.38 -1.25 1.77
CA ASP A 104 -2.53 -0.09 2.02
C ASP A 104 -1.05 -0.46 1.99
N ALA A 105 -0.18 0.53 1.84
CA ALA A 105 1.25 0.34 1.79
C ALA A 105 2.02 1.60 2.25
N ALA A 106 3.21 1.40 2.78
CA ALA A 106 4.04 2.50 3.29
C ALA A 106 5.53 2.26 3.02
N PHE A 107 6.25 3.32 2.65
CA PHE A 107 7.70 3.29 2.53
C PHE A 107 8.38 3.30 3.90
N LEU A 108 9.50 2.60 3.99
CA LEU A 108 10.43 2.77 5.09
C LEU A 108 11.26 4.06 4.91
N PRO A 109 11.84 4.64 5.98
CA PRO A 109 12.41 5.99 5.94
C PRO A 109 13.50 6.23 4.90
N ASP A 110 14.28 5.21 4.54
CA ASP A 110 15.35 5.31 3.53
C ASP A 110 14.84 5.17 2.08
N GLY A 111 13.57 4.82 1.88
CA GLY A 111 12.97 4.59 0.58
C GLY A 111 13.46 3.34 -0.15
N ARG A 112 14.28 2.49 0.50
CA ARG A 112 14.80 1.25 -0.11
C ARG A 112 13.86 0.07 0.05
N HIS A 113 12.91 0.19 0.96
CA HIS A 113 11.90 -0.82 1.22
C HIS A 113 10.53 -0.20 1.35
N LEU A 114 9.51 -0.99 1.05
CA LEU A 114 8.12 -0.68 1.37
C LEU A 114 7.47 -1.90 2.02
N VAL A 115 6.44 -1.64 2.81
CA VAL A 115 5.56 -2.67 3.35
C VAL A 115 4.20 -2.56 2.67
N VAL A 116 3.66 -3.68 2.21
CA VAL A 116 2.32 -3.78 1.63
C VAL A 116 1.49 -4.67 2.54
N ARG A 117 0.28 -4.26 2.89
CA ARG A 117 -0.65 -5.09 3.63
C ARG A 117 -1.80 -5.57 2.75
N ASP A 118 -2.29 -6.76 3.07
CA ASP A 118 -3.65 -7.19 2.75
C ASP A 118 -4.50 -7.11 4.04
N TYR A 119 -5.71 -7.68 4.00
CA TYR A 119 -6.63 -7.71 5.13
C TYR A 119 -6.06 -8.35 6.42
N SER A 120 -5.07 -9.23 6.30
CA SER A 120 -4.66 -10.14 7.37
C SER A 120 -3.15 -10.14 7.67
N ARG A 121 -2.31 -9.73 6.71
CA ARG A 121 -0.85 -9.80 6.84
C ARG A 121 -0.18 -8.62 6.13
N ALA A 122 1.10 -8.44 6.43
CA ALA A 122 1.97 -7.50 5.74
C ALA A 122 3.20 -8.19 5.16
N VAL A 123 3.72 -7.64 4.06
CA VAL A 123 4.88 -8.17 3.34
C VAL A 123 5.82 -7.01 3.03
N VAL A 124 7.11 -7.20 3.31
CA VAL A 124 8.15 -6.21 3.06
C VAL A 124 8.82 -6.53 1.74
N TYR A 125 8.97 -5.49 0.92
CA TYR A 125 9.57 -5.55 -0.41
C TYR A 125 10.75 -4.60 -0.53
N THR A 126 11.74 -4.95 -1.33
CA THR A 126 12.75 -3.99 -1.83
C THR A 126 12.10 -3.00 -2.81
N TRP A 127 12.72 -1.83 -2.95
CA TRP A 127 12.32 -0.82 -3.92
C TRP A 127 13.52 -0.34 -4.75
N PRO A 128 13.40 -0.21 -6.09
CA PRO A 128 12.22 -0.46 -6.91
C PRO A 128 12.06 -1.92 -7.37
N GLY A 129 12.91 -2.84 -6.89
CA GLY A 129 12.97 -4.23 -7.36
C GLY A 129 11.74 -5.08 -7.01
N LEU A 130 10.98 -4.70 -5.98
CA LEU A 130 9.81 -5.44 -5.49
C LEU A 130 10.11 -6.91 -5.15
N GLU A 131 11.33 -7.19 -4.70
CA GLU A 131 11.67 -8.50 -4.15
C GLU A 131 11.10 -8.63 -2.74
N GLN A 132 10.35 -9.70 -2.47
CA GLN A 132 9.84 -9.98 -1.14
C GLN A 132 10.99 -10.42 -0.23
N VAL A 133 11.24 -9.66 0.83
CA VAL A 133 12.34 -9.95 1.77
C VAL A 133 11.87 -10.38 3.16
N ALA A 134 10.63 -10.05 3.53
CA ALA A 134 10.08 -10.50 4.81
C ALA A 134 8.54 -10.53 4.84
N ARG A 135 7.99 -11.24 5.82
CA ARG A 135 6.56 -11.24 6.15
C ARG A 135 6.36 -10.82 7.60
N VAL A 136 5.22 -10.16 7.86
CA VAL A 136 4.85 -9.69 9.18
C VAL A 136 3.41 -10.10 9.45
N ASP A 137 3.24 -10.91 10.49
CA ASP A 137 1.92 -11.28 10.98
C ASP A 137 1.27 -10.06 11.62
N LEU A 138 0.04 -9.76 11.21
CA LEU A 138 -0.75 -8.68 11.78
C LEU A 138 -1.73 -9.25 12.80
N PRO A 139 -2.13 -8.45 13.81
CA PRO A 139 -3.21 -8.85 14.71
C PRO A 139 -4.50 -9.13 13.92
N GLU A 140 -5.35 -10.01 14.44
CA GLU A 140 -6.67 -10.26 13.84
C GLU A 140 -7.51 -8.98 13.80
N GLN A 141 -8.11 -8.70 12.63
CA GLN A 141 -8.93 -7.53 12.36
C GLN A 141 -10.11 -7.96 11.47
N ASP A 142 -11.30 -7.37 11.69
CA ASP A 142 -12.48 -7.71 10.88
C ASP A 142 -12.28 -7.35 9.40
N GLN A 143 -11.72 -6.16 9.13
CA GLN A 143 -11.29 -5.69 7.81
C GLN A 143 -10.06 -4.79 7.98
N GLY A 144 -8.88 -5.36 7.80
CA GLY A 144 -7.64 -4.62 7.96
C GLY A 144 -7.32 -3.72 6.77
N GLU A 145 -7.21 -2.42 7.01
CA GLU A 145 -7.17 -1.42 5.92
C GLU A 145 -5.93 -0.52 5.96
N GLY A 146 -5.58 0.05 7.13
CA GLY A 146 -4.49 1.04 7.19
C GLY A 146 -3.16 0.43 7.63
N ILE A 147 -2.05 0.95 7.09
CA ILE A 147 -0.69 0.72 7.58
C ILE A 147 0.16 2.00 7.54
N ALA A 148 0.90 2.27 8.61
CA ALA A 148 1.90 3.34 8.65
C ALA A 148 3.20 2.83 9.25
N VAL A 149 4.34 3.21 8.66
CA VAL A 149 5.66 2.86 9.20
C VAL A 149 6.02 3.81 10.34
N ASP A 150 6.33 3.24 11.52
CA ASP A 150 6.87 3.97 12.67
C ASP A 150 8.40 3.87 12.72
N GLY A 151 9.04 4.55 11.77
CA GLY A 151 10.48 4.50 11.57
C GLY A 151 10.99 3.07 11.38
N TYR A 152 11.99 2.67 12.16
CA TYR A 152 12.50 1.28 12.18
C TYR A 152 12.04 0.50 13.41
N ARG A 153 10.98 0.95 14.10
CA ARG A 153 10.43 0.25 15.26
C ARG A 153 9.40 -0.80 14.85
N GLY A 154 8.54 -0.46 13.91
CA GLY A 154 7.42 -1.31 13.50
C GLY A 154 6.48 -0.60 12.55
N VAL A 155 5.24 -1.05 12.57
CA VAL A 155 4.11 -0.43 11.89
C VAL A 155 2.98 -0.15 12.85
N LEU A 156 2.17 0.85 12.50
CA LEU A 156 0.84 1.07 13.06
C LEU A 156 -0.17 0.53 12.07
N VAL A 157 -1.15 -0.25 12.53
CA VAL A 157 -2.21 -0.80 11.67
C VAL A 157 -3.59 -0.49 12.21
N SER A 158 -4.55 -0.29 11.31
CA SER A 158 -5.94 0.00 11.65
C SER A 158 -6.90 -0.89 10.86
N SER A 159 -8.13 -0.98 11.35
CA SER A 159 -9.23 -1.71 10.71
C SER A 159 -10.30 -0.70 10.26
N GLU A 160 -11.10 -1.08 9.28
CA GLU A 160 -12.31 -0.34 8.92
C GLU A 160 -13.23 -0.16 10.15
N GLY A 161 -14.00 0.93 10.17
CA GLY A 161 -15.02 1.18 11.18
C GLY A 161 -14.68 2.29 12.17
N ALA A 162 -15.73 2.96 12.65
CA ALA A 162 -15.60 4.04 13.64
C ALA A 162 -15.22 3.47 15.01
N GLY A 163 -14.21 4.07 15.64
CA GLY A 163 -13.73 3.63 16.96
C GLY A 163 -12.82 2.40 16.93
N SER A 164 -12.43 1.92 15.74
CA SER A 164 -11.47 0.82 15.60
C SER A 164 -10.11 1.20 16.23
N PRO A 165 -9.48 0.28 16.98
CA PRO A 165 -8.17 0.53 17.57
C PRO A 165 -7.09 0.68 16.51
N VAL A 166 -6.03 1.43 16.85
CA VAL A 166 -4.76 1.42 16.13
C VAL A 166 -3.78 0.57 16.91
N TRP A 167 -3.24 -0.45 16.27
CA TRP A 167 -2.28 -1.37 16.88
C TRP A 167 -0.86 -1.01 16.49
N GLU A 168 0.04 -0.97 17.47
CA GLU A 168 1.48 -0.94 17.22
C GLU A 168 2.00 -2.37 17.09
N VAL A 169 2.60 -2.68 15.95
CA VAL A 169 3.20 -3.98 15.64
C VAL A 169 4.70 -3.78 15.46
N PRO A 170 5.52 -4.13 16.46
CA PRO A 170 6.96 -4.05 16.34
C PRO A 170 7.48 -4.94 15.22
N TRP A 171 8.51 -4.50 14.51
CA TRP A 171 9.15 -5.34 13.52
C TRP A 171 9.77 -6.59 14.19
N PRO A 172 9.49 -7.80 13.65
CA PRO A 172 10.22 -9.02 13.98
C PRO A 172 11.74 -8.86 13.85
N ALA A 173 12.52 -9.66 14.58
CA ALA A 173 13.96 -9.47 14.67
C ALA A 173 14.69 -9.69 13.33
N ASP A 174 14.21 -10.62 12.54
CA ASP A 174 14.59 -10.91 11.16
C ASP A 174 14.24 -9.74 10.24
N VAL A 175 13.00 -9.25 10.25
CA VAL A 175 12.59 -8.07 9.47
C VAL A 175 13.45 -6.86 9.81
N ARG A 176 13.72 -6.61 11.10
CA ARG A 176 14.60 -5.50 11.53
C ARG A 176 16.01 -5.63 11.00
N ARG A 177 16.53 -6.85 10.83
CA ARG A 177 17.88 -7.07 10.31
C ARG A 177 17.95 -6.69 8.84
N GLU A 178 16.92 -7.08 8.10
CA GLU A 178 16.77 -6.81 6.68
C GLU A 178 16.63 -5.31 6.39
N VAL A 179 15.70 -4.65 7.07
CA VAL A 179 15.33 -3.28 6.70
C VAL A 179 16.21 -2.19 7.29
N ARG A 180 17.12 -2.55 8.21
CA ARG A 180 17.97 -1.55 8.87
C ARG A 180 18.93 -0.93 7.86
N PRO A 181 19.18 0.39 7.96
CA PRO A 181 20.31 0.99 7.28
C PRO A 181 21.58 0.27 7.74
N GLU A 182 22.38 -0.21 6.80
CA GLU A 182 23.74 -0.63 7.11
C GLU A 182 24.42 0.57 7.77
N ARG A 183 24.78 0.43 9.05
CA ARG A 183 25.70 1.41 9.63
C ARG A 183 26.99 1.24 8.85
N GLY A 184 27.45 2.34 8.23
CA GLY A 184 28.70 2.36 7.49
C GLY A 184 29.76 1.59 8.26
N ALA A 185 30.33 0.58 7.61
CA ALA A 185 31.41 -0.21 8.16
C ALA A 185 32.54 0.73 8.53
N THR A 186 32.68 1.06 9.82
CA THR A 186 33.97 1.45 10.35
C THR A 186 34.86 0.24 10.16
N THR A 187 35.75 0.31 9.18
CA THR A 187 36.74 -0.72 8.91
C THR A 187 37.69 -0.79 10.10
N ASP A 188 37.43 -1.71 11.02
CA ASP A 188 38.44 -2.20 11.95
C ASP A 188 39.19 -3.33 11.22
N PRO A 189 40.48 -3.18 10.88
CA PRO A 189 41.24 -4.26 10.28
C PRO A 189 41.81 -5.10 11.41
N THR A 190 41.24 -6.26 11.69
CA THR A 190 41.96 -7.49 12.09
C THR A 190 40.95 -8.59 12.39
N ALA A 191 40.77 -9.48 11.43
CA ALA A 191 40.47 -10.88 11.71
C ALA A 191 41.12 -11.72 10.62
N SER A 192 42.13 -12.50 11.02
CA SER A 192 42.78 -13.51 10.19
C SER A 192 41.87 -14.75 10.09
N PRO A 193 41.82 -15.47 8.95
CA PRO A 193 40.76 -16.43 8.65
C PRO A 193 41.10 -17.86 9.10
N GLU A 194 40.07 -18.69 9.30
CA GLU A 194 39.92 -20.11 8.88
C GLU A 194 38.89 -20.88 9.75
N PRO A 195 38.33 -22.02 9.29
CA PRO A 195 37.91 -22.38 7.93
C PRO A 195 36.45 -22.89 7.86
N ALA A 196 36.03 -23.19 6.63
CA ALA A 196 34.69 -23.56 6.19
C ALA A 196 34.12 -24.87 6.77
N GLY A 197 32.80 -24.88 6.96
CA GLY A 197 31.96 -26.07 7.19
C GLY A 197 30.66 -25.95 6.39
N SER A 198 30.31 -27.03 5.70
CA SER A 198 29.36 -27.14 4.58
C SER A 198 27.88 -27.21 4.96
N LEU A 199 27.06 -26.60 4.08
CA LEU A 199 25.74 -26.97 3.52
C LEU A 199 24.72 -27.73 4.38
N LEU A 200 23.47 -27.23 4.37
CA LEU A 200 22.29 -28.00 3.94
C LEU A 200 21.19 -27.03 3.48
N ASP A 201 20.63 -27.35 2.31
CA ASP A 201 19.47 -26.74 1.67
C ASP A 201 18.18 -27.05 2.43
N ASP A 202 17.25 -26.09 2.51
CA ASP A 202 15.83 -26.36 2.77
C ASP A 202 14.99 -25.45 1.84
N ASP A 203 14.29 -26.09 0.90
CA ASP A 203 13.26 -25.53 0.04
C ASP A 203 12.05 -25.07 0.88
N PRO A 204 11.46 -23.89 0.64
CA PRO A 204 10.17 -23.55 1.25
C PRO A 204 9.01 -24.21 0.49
N GLU A 205 8.28 -25.07 1.19
CA GLU A 205 6.96 -25.57 0.76
C GLU A 205 6.02 -24.39 0.45
N ALA A 206 5.54 -24.35 -0.78
CA ALA A 206 4.43 -23.51 -1.19
C ALA A 206 3.13 -24.03 -0.55
N ILE A 207 2.65 -23.35 0.48
CA ILE A 207 1.28 -23.55 0.97
C ILE A 207 0.34 -22.94 -0.06
N GLY A 208 -0.30 -23.80 -0.86
CA GLY A 208 -1.30 -23.41 -1.85
C GLY A 208 -2.52 -22.79 -1.17
N TRP A 209 -2.86 -21.56 -1.55
CA TRP A 209 -4.11 -20.90 -1.20
C TRP A 209 -5.02 -20.86 -2.44
N ASP A 210 -6.23 -21.41 -2.32
CA ASP A 210 -7.27 -21.38 -3.35
C ASP A 210 -8.27 -20.25 -3.05
N PRO A 211 -8.22 -19.12 -3.79
CA PRO A 211 -9.04 -17.94 -3.52
C PRO A 211 -10.55 -18.18 -3.72
N LEU A 212 -10.97 -19.31 -4.33
CA LEU A 212 -12.39 -19.59 -4.58
C LEU A 212 -13.13 -20.16 -3.36
N THR A 213 -12.42 -20.51 -2.29
CA THR A 213 -13.00 -21.17 -1.11
C THR A 213 -13.17 -20.25 0.11
N SER A 214 -12.65 -19.02 0.05
CA SER A 214 -12.76 -18.08 1.16
C SER A 214 -14.17 -17.46 1.26
N PRO A 215 -14.87 -17.59 2.40
CA PRO A 215 -16.22 -17.04 2.58
C PRO A 215 -16.27 -15.50 2.47
N TRP A 216 -15.12 -14.83 2.60
CA TRP A 216 -15.01 -13.37 2.51
C TRP A 216 -15.09 -12.84 1.06
N VAL A 217 -14.72 -13.63 0.05
CA VAL A 217 -14.88 -13.26 -1.37
C VAL A 217 -16.35 -13.07 -1.73
N TRP A 218 -17.25 -13.84 -1.09
CA TRP A 218 -18.69 -13.71 -1.27
C TRP A 218 -19.29 -12.51 -0.55
N LEU A 219 -18.61 -11.88 0.42
CA LEU A 219 -19.09 -10.64 1.02
C LEU A 219 -18.83 -9.43 0.10
N VAL A 220 -17.73 -9.44 -0.66
CA VAL A 220 -17.45 -8.46 -1.71
C VAL A 220 -18.41 -8.62 -2.91
N LEU A 221 -18.74 -9.85 -3.30
CA LEU A 221 -19.75 -10.14 -4.34
C LEU A 221 -21.20 -10.06 -3.85
N GLY A 222 -21.47 -10.31 -2.58
CA GLY A 222 -22.81 -10.37 -1.99
C GLY A 222 -23.31 -9.01 -1.51
N GLY A 223 -22.41 -8.15 -1.05
CA GLY A 223 -22.71 -6.75 -0.70
C GLY A 223 -23.28 -5.96 -1.89
N THR A 224 -22.81 -6.24 -3.11
CA THR A 224 -23.31 -5.59 -4.33
C THR A 224 -24.71 -6.07 -4.74
N ALA A 225 -25.04 -7.36 -4.56
CA ALA A 225 -26.39 -7.86 -4.88
C ALA A 225 -27.49 -7.31 -3.96
N ALA A 226 -27.19 -7.16 -2.65
CA ALA A 226 -28.15 -6.63 -1.68
C ALA A 226 -28.50 -5.15 -1.92
N VAL A 227 -27.51 -4.33 -2.32
CA VAL A 227 -27.70 -2.89 -2.60
C VAL A 227 -28.48 -2.67 -3.90
N VAL A 228 -28.29 -3.50 -4.93
CA VAL A 228 -29.05 -3.43 -6.20
C VAL A 228 -30.51 -3.87 -6.02
N ALA A 229 -30.76 -4.92 -5.22
CA ALA A 229 -32.12 -5.38 -4.96
C ALA A 229 -32.94 -4.35 -4.16
N LEU A 230 -32.32 -3.66 -3.20
CA LEU A 230 -32.99 -2.64 -2.39
C LEU A 230 -33.37 -1.40 -3.21
N SER A 231 -32.50 -0.97 -4.12
CA SER A 231 -32.72 0.20 -4.98
C SER A 231 -33.81 -0.05 -6.05
N VAL A 232 -33.88 -1.26 -6.63
CA VAL A 232 -34.98 -1.65 -7.54
C VAL A 232 -36.33 -1.78 -6.82
N ALA A 233 -36.35 -2.28 -5.57
CA ALA A 233 -37.56 -2.41 -4.78
C ALA A 233 -38.13 -1.05 -4.35
N THR A 234 -37.28 -0.06 -4.02
CA THR A 234 -37.72 1.31 -3.71
C THR A 234 -38.14 2.11 -4.94
N GLY A 235 -37.56 1.83 -6.11
CA GLY A 235 -37.92 2.49 -7.38
C GLY A 235 -39.29 2.06 -7.93
N ARG A 236 -39.70 0.80 -7.69
CA ARG A 236 -41.01 0.28 -8.12
C ARG A 236 -42.21 0.74 -7.27
N ARG A 237 -41.98 1.26 -6.06
CA ARG A 237 -43.05 1.74 -5.17
C ARG A 237 -43.40 3.23 -5.35
N ARG A 238 -42.71 3.95 -6.25
CA ARG A 238 -42.92 5.39 -6.50
C ARG A 238 -43.42 5.71 -7.92
N ARG A 239 -44.19 4.81 -8.54
CA ARG A 239 -44.95 5.11 -9.75
C ARG A 239 -46.41 4.71 -9.56
#